data_AF-A0A7Y4ZA41-F1
#
_entry.id   AF-A0A7Y4ZA41-F1
#
_cell.length_a   1.000
_cell.length_b   1.000
_cell.length_c   1.000
_cell.angle_alpha   90.00
_cell.angle_beta   90.00
_cell.angle_gamma   90.00
#
_symmetry.space_group_name_H-M   'P 1'
#
loop_
_entity.id
_entity.type
_entity.pdbx_description
1 polymer ?
#
loop_
_entity_poly.entity_id
_entity_poly.type
_entity_poly.pdbx_seq_one_letter_code
_entity_poly.pdbx_strand_id
1 'polypeptide(L)'
;MANIALKRDAPFRGDFEGSLFFRFRWLRQSPVKGAPLSFTLATTRRFTLSPIQDYRDFYANFIVKSAGSSSEELISAFSSIEREHYLGNGPWPICAGSGYIPSLSDDPRLLYQNILVGLSTDQGINNGEPTLHARCLAACLPTTGETVIHVGAGTGYYTAILAALVGITGNVVAYEIEVDLANRATVNLEHLANVKLIVGSASSAALPSADVIYVNAGATHPLDSWLDALNVGGRLIFPLTSSEGSGGMLLVTRGNSSEIYAASFVSWAGFIPCIGAQDDFNSGVLSDAFESKSIWAVKSLHRKMPSDHTAWCVGKGWWLSTAEPT
;
A
#
# COMPACT_ATOMS: atom_id res chain seq x y z
N MET A 1 -67.22 16.84 -26.67
CA MET A 1 -65.99 17.45 -27.25
C MET A 1 -65.10 17.85 -26.08
N ALA A 2 -63.82 17.51 -25.96
CA ALA A 2 -62.89 16.85 -26.87
C ALA A 2 -61.91 15.96 -26.06
N ASN A 3 -61.54 14.83 -26.65
CA ASN A 3 -60.46 13.94 -26.24
C ASN A 3 -59.11 14.59 -26.56
N ILE A 4 -58.11 14.38 -25.70
CA ILE A 4 -56.70 14.47 -26.09
C ILE A 4 -56.02 13.15 -25.69
N ALA A 5 -55.64 12.41 -26.72
CA ALA A 5 -54.92 11.14 -26.63
C ALA A 5 -53.41 11.39 -26.56
N LEU A 6 -52.69 10.64 -25.72
CA LEU A 6 -51.24 10.55 -25.75
C LEU A 6 -50.83 9.16 -26.25
N LYS A 7 -49.97 9.18 -27.27
CA LYS A 7 -49.50 8.03 -28.06
C LYS A 7 -48.60 7.09 -27.26
N ARG A 8 -48.68 5.81 -27.62
CA ARG A 8 -47.72 4.75 -27.31
C ARG A 8 -46.48 4.90 -28.20
N ASP A 9 -45.30 4.77 -27.62
CA ASP A 9 -44.07 4.36 -28.33
C ASP A 9 -43.38 3.19 -27.58
N ALA A 10 -42.62 2.42 -28.36
CA ALA A 10 -42.36 0.97 -28.28
C ALA A 10 -41.44 0.45 -27.14
N PRO A 11 -41.44 -0.88 -26.86
CA PRO A 11 -40.53 -1.49 -25.90
C PRO A 11 -39.11 -1.71 -26.45
N PHE A 12 -38.12 -1.40 -25.61
CA PHE A 12 -36.71 -1.76 -25.77
C PHE A 12 -36.58 -3.30 -25.81
N ARG A 13 -36.03 -3.86 -26.90
CA ARG A 13 -35.54 -5.25 -26.95
C ARG A 13 -34.06 -5.24 -26.61
N GLY A 14 -33.70 -5.73 -25.44
CA GLY A 14 -32.34 -6.17 -25.11
C GLY A 14 -32.41 -7.66 -24.78
N ASP A 15 -31.77 -8.48 -25.60
CA ASP A 15 -31.63 -9.91 -25.36
C ASP A 15 -30.73 -10.13 -24.13
N PHE A 16 -31.28 -10.75 -23.09
CA PHE A 16 -30.52 -11.28 -21.96
C PHE A 16 -30.48 -12.80 -22.08
N GLU A 17 -29.35 -13.36 -22.49
CA GLU A 17 -29.05 -14.77 -22.32
C GLU A 17 -28.80 -15.06 -20.83
N GLY A 18 -29.84 -15.50 -20.14
CA GLY A 18 -29.74 -16.08 -18.80
C GLY A 18 -30.75 -17.21 -18.69
N SER A 19 -30.28 -18.45 -18.59
CA SER A 19 -31.16 -19.60 -18.40
C SER A 19 -31.84 -19.53 -17.02
N LEU A 20 -33.13 -19.15 -16.99
CA LEU A 20 -33.96 -19.25 -15.79
C LEU A 20 -34.37 -20.71 -15.59
N PHE A 21 -33.81 -21.37 -14.57
CA PHE A 21 -34.33 -22.64 -14.09
C PHE A 21 -35.44 -22.41 -13.06
N PHE A 22 -36.68 -22.78 -13.40
CA PHE A 22 -37.82 -22.78 -12.49
C PHE A 22 -37.97 -24.16 -11.84
N ARG A 23 -37.90 -24.23 -10.49
CA ARG A 23 -38.33 -25.42 -9.72
C ARG A 23 -39.66 -25.12 -9.03
N PHE A 24 -40.72 -25.79 -9.45
CA PHE A 24 -42.03 -25.72 -8.80
C PHE A 24 -42.10 -26.76 -7.67
N ARG A 25 -42.33 -26.31 -6.42
CA ARG A 25 -42.66 -27.19 -5.29
C ARG A 25 -44.14 -27.02 -4.97
N TRP A 26 -44.93 -28.05 -5.26
CA TRP A 26 -46.37 -28.07 -4.96
C TRP A 26 -46.58 -28.39 -3.48
N LEU A 27 -47.04 -27.41 -2.70
CA LEU A 27 -47.68 -27.66 -1.41
C LEU A 27 -49.19 -27.71 -1.66
N ARG A 28 -49.78 -28.91 -1.71
CA ARG A 28 -51.23 -29.07 -1.73
C ARG A 28 -51.78 -28.68 -0.35
N GLN A 29 -52.41 -27.51 -0.25
CA GLN A 29 -53.45 -27.25 0.74
C GLN A 29 -54.81 -27.23 0.02
N SER A 30 -55.78 -27.95 0.58
CA SER A 30 -57.11 -28.18 0.01
C SER A 30 -57.89 -26.87 -0.26
N PRO A 31 -58.74 -26.79 -1.30
CA PRO A 31 -59.31 -25.52 -1.73
C PRO A 31 -60.61 -25.19 -0.97
N VAL A 32 -60.64 -24.03 -0.32
CA VAL A 32 -61.90 -23.32 -0.01
C VAL A 32 -62.35 -22.61 -1.29
N LYS A 33 -63.57 -22.89 -1.77
CA LYS A 33 -64.16 -22.21 -2.95
C LYS A 33 -64.36 -20.73 -2.63
N GLY A 34 -63.70 -19.85 -3.39
CA GLY A 34 -63.98 -18.40 -3.41
C GLY A 34 -62.87 -17.48 -2.89
N ALA A 35 -61.74 -18.00 -2.40
CA ALA A 35 -60.61 -17.16 -2.02
C ALA A 35 -59.68 -16.87 -3.22
N PRO A 36 -59.19 -15.63 -3.41
CA PRO A 36 -58.21 -15.33 -4.44
C PRO A 36 -56.92 -16.12 -4.16
N LEU A 37 -56.43 -16.83 -5.17
CA LEU A 37 -55.14 -17.50 -5.13
C LEU A 37 -54.05 -16.44 -5.06
N SER A 38 -53.48 -16.24 -3.87
CA SER A 38 -52.26 -15.47 -3.69
C SER A 38 -51.06 -16.38 -3.95
N PHE A 39 -50.23 -16.00 -4.92
CA PHE A 39 -48.95 -16.66 -5.20
C PHE A 39 -47.82 -15.70 -4.85
N THR A 40 -46.93 -16.12 -3.96
CA THR A 40 -45.67 -15.42 -3.71
C THR A 40 -44.59 -16.04 -4.59
N LEU A 41 -44.17 -15.33 -5.63
CA LEU A 41 -42.96 -15.66 -6.39
C LEU A 41 -41.74 -15.35 -5.52
N ALA A 42 -41.15 -16.38 -4.90
CA ALA A 42 -39.84 -16.27 -4.27
C ALA A 42 -38.76 -16.38 -5.36
N THR A 43 -38.38 -15.24 -5.95
CA THR A 43 -37.26 -15.18 -6.89
C THR A 43 -35.96 -15.40 -6.13
N THR A 44 -35.42 -16.62 -6.16
CA THR A 44 -34.07 -16.85 -5.63
C THR A 44 -33.06 -16.41 -6.69
N ARG A 45 -32.67 -15.12 -6.68
CA ARG A 45 -31.51 -14.69 -7.48
C ARG A 45 -30.28 -15.37 -6.88
N ARG A 46 -29.74 -16.39 -7.55
CA ARG A 46 -28.36 -16.81 -7.32
C ARG A 46 -27.46 -15.73 -7.89
N PHE A 47 -26.93 -14.88 -7.02
CA PHE A 47 -25.78 -14.05 -7.37
C PHE A 47 -24.56 -14.96 -7.30
N THR A 48 -24.09 -15.44 -8.44
CA THR A 48 -22.75 -16.02 -8.52
C THR A 48 -21.77 -14.87 -8.36
N LEU A 49 -21.03 -14.86 -7.27
CA LEU A 49 -19.99 -13.85 -7.07
C LEU A 49 -18.88 -14.06 -8.11
N SER A 50 -18.30 -12.96 -8.59
CA SER A 50 -17.14 -13.02 -9.48
C SER A 50 -15.99 -13.81 -8.86
N PRO A 51 -15.16 -14.47 -9.69
CA PRO A 51 -13.87 -15.00 -9.26
C PRO A 51 -13.06 -13.95 -8.53
N ILE A 52 -12.26 -14.37 -7.54
CA ILE A 52 -11.40 -13.47 -6.76
C ILE A 52 -10.40 -12.70 -7.64
N GLN A 53 -10.00 -13.27 -8.78
CA GLN A 53 -9.11 -12.61 -9.73
C GLN A 53 -9.70 -11.31 -10.29
N ASP A 54 -11.01 -11.24 -10.53
CA ASP A 54 -11.66 -10.00 -10.99
C ASP A 54 -11.50 -8.87 -9.96
N TYR A 55 -11.53 -9.22 -8.66
CA TYR A 55 -11.32 -8.26 -7.57
C TYR A 55 -9.86 -7.81 -7.48
N ARG A 56 -8.90 -8.74 -7.65
CA ARG A 56 -7.46 -8.43 -7.73
C ARG A 56 -7.16 -7.46 -8.86
N ASP A 57 -7.67 -7.74 -10.06
CA ASP A 57 -7.43 -6.94 -11.26
C ASP A 57 -8.02 -5.53 -11.14
N PHE A 58 -9.26 -5.45 -10.63
CA PHE A 58 -9.89 -4.17 -10.36
C PHE A 58 -9.12 -3.37 -9.31
N TYR A 59 -8.79 -4.00 -8.18
CA TYR A 59 -8.04 -3.40 -7.08
C TYR A 59 -6.71 -2.84 -7.55
N ALA A 60 -5.91 -3.64 -8.26
CA ALA A 60 -4.61 -3.23 -8.76
C ALA A 60 -4.72 -2.05 -9.73
N ASN A 61 -5.65 -2.11 -10.69
CA ASN A 61 -5.91 -0.99 -11.59
C ASN A 61 -6.32 0.27 -10.85
N PHE A 62 -7.23 0.14 -9.89
CA PHE A 62 -7.77 1.26 -9.12
C PHE A 62 -6.67 1.94 -8.31
N ILE A 63 -5.95 1.20 -7.46
CA ILE A 63 -4.95 1.80 -6.56
C ILE A 63 -3.76 2.42 -7.32
N VAL A 64 -3.31 1.81 -8.42
CA VAL A 64 -2.17 2.33 -9.21
C VAL A 64 -2.57 3.60 -9.96
N LYS A 65 -3.77 3.62 -10.56
CA LYS A 65 -4.29 4.83 -11.25
C LYS A 65 -4.62 5.94 -10.25
N SER A 66 -5.19 5.63 -9.10
CA SER A 66 -5.43 6.58 -8.00
C SER A 66 -4.12 7.12 -7.41
N ALA A 67 -3.04 6.35 -7.47
CA ALA A 67 -1.69 6.80 -7.13
C ALA A 67 -1.08 7.75 -8.19
N GLY A 68 -1.73 7.95 -9.34
CA GLY A 68 -1.25 8.81 -10.43
C GLY A 68 -0.33 8.10 -11.42
N SER A 69 -0.30 6.76 -11.42
CA SER A 69 0.53 5.95 -12.31
C SER A 69 -0.32 5.09 -13.25
N SER A 70 0.25 4.78 -14.42
CA SER A 70 -0.33 3.84 -15.39
C SER A 70 0.62 2.68 -15.70
N SER A 71 1.62 2.41 -14.84
CA SER A 71 2.56 1.30 -15.05
C SER A 71 1.84 -0.05 -15.05
N GLU A 72 1.97 -0.76 -16.17
CA GLU A 72 1.39 -2.09 -16.36
C GLU A 72 2.10 -3.12 -15.48
N GLU A 73 3.40 -2.97 -15.27
CA GLU A 73 4.22 -3.82 -14.40
C GLU A 73 3.74 -3.71 -12.95
N LEU A 74 3.47 -2.49 -12.48
CA LEU A 74 2.98 -2.28 -11.12
C LEU A 74 1.55 -2.81 -10.93
N ILE A 75 0.68 -2.61 -11.93
CA ILE A 75 -0.67 -3.19 -11.93
C ILE A 75 -0.58 -4.73 -11.90
N SER A 76 0.30 -5.32 -12.71
CA SER A 76 0.51 -6.76 -12.75
C SER A 76 1.02 -7.31 -11.42
N ALA A 77 1.97 -6.62 -10.77
CA ALA A 77 2.49 -7.00 -9.45
C ALA A 77 1.38 -6.98 -8.38
N PHE A 78 0.59 -5.90 -8.29
CA PHE A 78 -0.51 -5.82 -7.32
C PHE A 78 -1.67 -6.80 -7.59
N SER A 79 -1.89 -7.18 -8.86
CA SER A 79 -2.92 -8.16 -9.24
C SER A 79 -2.48 -9.60 -8.94
N SER A 80 -1.21 -9.93 -9.21
CA SER A 80 -0.69 -11.29 -9.10
C SER A 80 -0.32 -11.71 -7.67
N ILE A 81 0.11 -10.76 -6.83
CA ILE A 81 0.47 -11.05 -5.44
C ILE A 81 -0.79 -11.13 -4.58
N GLU A 82 -1.09 -12.34 -4.11
CA GLU A 82 -2.30 -12.67 -3.37
C GLU A 82 -2.30 -12.04 -1.97
N ARG A 83 -2.95 -10.88 -1.79
CA ARG A 83 -2.91 -10.13 -0.52
C ARG A 83 -3.36 -10.96 0.69
N GLU A 84 -4.33 -11.84 0.52
CA GLU A 84 -4.85 -12.75 1.54
C GLU A 84 -3.82 -13.77 2.03
N HIS A 85 -2.88 -14.20 1.17
CA HIS A 85 -1.80 -15.11 1.56
C HIS A 85 -0.95 -14.48 2.67
N TYR A 86 -0.63 -13.19 2.50
CA TYR A 86 0.22 -12.46 3.44
C TYR A 86 -0.53 -11.94 4.67
N LEU A 87 -1.85 -11.76 4.59
CA LEU A 87 -2.68 -11.31 5.71
C LEU A 87 -3.20 -12.47 6.57
N GLY A 88 -3.08 -13.71 6.11
CA GLY A 88 -3.54 -14.90 6.82
C GLY A 88 -5.06 -15.03 6.84
N ASN A 89 -5.57 -15.89 7.71
CA ASN A 89 -7.01 -16.18 7.79
C ASN A 89 -7.78 -15.03 8.46
N GLY A 90 -8.94 -14.70 7.90
CA GLY A 90 -9.87 -13.76 8.51
C GLY A 90 -10.76 -14.39 9.60
N PRO A 91 -11.72 -13.62 10.16
CA PRO A 91 -11.95 -12.20 9.89
C PRO A 91 -10.76 -11.32 10.28
N TRP A 92 -10.44 -10.35 9.43
CA TRP A 92 -9.27 -9.49 9.62
C TRP A 92 -9.61 -8.24 10.43
N PRO A 93 -8.68 -7.73 11.27
CA PRO A 93 -8.85 -6.44 11.92
C PRO A 93 -8.68 -5.32 10.89
N ILE A 94 -9.76 -4.64 10.53
CA ILE A 94 -9.78 -3.50 9.62
C ILE A 94 -9.70 -2.21 10.42
N CYS A 95 -8.77 -1.32 10.06
CA CYS A 95 -8.66 -0.02 10.70
C CYS A 95 -9.92 0.81 10.42
N ALA A 96 -10.57 1.32 11.47
CA ALA A 96 -11.76 2.15 11.40
C ALA A 96 -11.70 3.23 12.49
N GLY A 97 -11.51 4.49 12.08
CA GLY A 97 -11.32 5.59 13.02
C GLY A 97 -10.04 5.41 13.84
N SER A 98 -10.16 5.43 15.16
CA SER A 98 -9.03 5.26 16.09
C SER A 98 -8.78 3.81 16.53
N GLY A 99 -9.46 2.82 15.93
CA GLY A 99 -9.35 1.42 16.34
C GLY A 99 -9.52 0.43 15.21
N TYR A 100 -9.79 -0.83 15.56
CA TYR A 100 -9.98 -1.92 14.61
C TYR A 100 -11.33 -2.58 14.80
N ILE A 101 -11.98 -2.92 13.69
CA ILE A 101 -13.19 -3.75 13.65
C ILE A 101 -12.92 -5.02 12.84
N PRO A 102 -13.52 -6.17 13.17
CA PRO A 102 -13.39 -7.35 12.33
C PRO A 102 -14.04 -7.09 10.96
N SER A 103 -13.46 -7.66 9.91
CA SER A 103 -14.12 -7.76 8.60
C SER A 103 -15.45 -8.51 8.72
N LEU A 104 -16.35 -8.27 7.77
CA LEU A 104 -17.70 -8.87 7.77
C LEU A 104 -17.67 -10.41 7.75
N SER A 105 -16.65 -10.98 7.11
CA SER A 105 -16.37 -12.42 7.05
C SER A 105 -14.89 -12.65 6.78
N ASP A 106 -14.51 -13.92 6.63
CA ASP A 106 -13.21 -14.41 6.17
C ASP A 106 -13.11 -14.51 4.62
N ASP A 107 -14.03 -13.86 3.89
CA ASP A 107 -14.00 -13.84 2.42
C ASP A 107 -12.85 -12.94 1.92
N PRO A 108 -11.80 -13.50 1.27
CA PRO A 108 -10.62 -12.74 0.87
C PRO A 108 -10.92 -11.63 -0.15
N ARG A 109 -12.07 -11.68 -0.84
CA ARG A 109 -12.51 -10.59 -1.73
C ARG A 109 -12.63 -9.25 -1.00
N LEU A 110 -12.87 -9.26 0.31
CA LEU A 110 -12.95 -8.05 1.14
C LEU A 110 -11.60 -7.33 1.30
N LEU A 111 -10.48 -8.01 1.05
CA LEU A 111 -9.13 -7.42 1.16
C LEU A 111 -8.74 -6.57 -0.05
N TYR A 112 -9.46 -6.70 -1.16
CA TYR A 112 -9.20 -6.01 -2.43
C TYR A 112 -9.84 -4.63 -2.46
N GLN A 113 -9.48 -3.83 -1.45
CA GLN A 113 -9.91 -2.45 -1.23
C GLN A 113 -8.72 -1.62 -0.75
N ASN A 114 -8.80 -0.30 -0.88
CA ASN A 114 -7.82 0.62 -0.31
C ASN A 114 -8.00 0.78 1.21
N ILE A 115 -7.82 -0.31 1.96
CA ILE A 115 -8.01 -0.39 3.40
C ILE A 115 -6.74 -0.84 4.12
N LEU A 116 -6.63 -0.44 5.38
CA LEU A 116 -5.57 -0.89 6.30
C LEU A 116 -6.04 -2.10 7.09
N VAL A 117 -5.20 -3.13 7.14
CA VAL A 117 -5.42 -4.36 7.90
C VAL A 117 -4.38 -4.46 9.01
N GLY A 118 -4.81 -4.61 10.25
CA GLY A 118 -3.93 -4.77 11.41
C GLY A 118 -3.14 -6.08 11.33
N LEU A 119 -1.82 -5.99 11.53
CA LEU A 119 -0.93 -7.15 11.64
C LEU A 119 -0.62 -7.49 13.11
N SER A 120 -0.52 -6.45 13.94
CA SER A 120 -0.41 -6.49 15.41
C SER A 120 -1.12 -5.24 15.94
N THR A 121 -2.39 -5.41 16.30
CA THR A 121 -3.28 -4.28 16.64
C THR A 121 -2.94 -3.64 17.99
N ASP A 122 -2.39 -4.42 18.91
CA ASP A 122 -1.87 -3.99 20.20
C ASP A 122 -0.66 -3.06 20.08
N GLN A 123 0.16 -3.27 19.05
CA GLN A 123 1.30 -2.40 18.71
C GLN A 123 0.93 -1.33 17.66
N GLY A 124 -0.32 -1.27 17.20
CA GLY A 124 -0.76 -0.34 16.16
C GLY A 124 -0.21 -0.64 14.75
N ILE A 125 0.41 -1.80 14.54
CA ILE A 125 1.03 -2.19 13.28
C ILE A 125 -0.03 -2.69 12.30
N ASN A 126 -0.06 -2.10 11.10
CA ASN A 126 -0.93 -2.50 10.00
C ASN A 126 -0.11 -2.81 8.74
N ASN A 127 -0.78 -3.36 7.72
CA ASN A 127 -0.15 -3.82 6.50
C ASN A 127 0.14 -2.71 5.48
N GLY A 128 -0.10 -1.43 5.81
CA GLY A 128 0.11 -0.26 4.94
C GLY A 128 -0.99 -0.03 3.89
N GLU A 129 -1.28 1.25 3.60
CA GLU A 129 -2.36 1.63 2.67
C GLU A 129 -1.95 1.35 1.21
N PRO A 130 -2.71 0.53 0.46
CA PRO A 130 -2.35 0.14 -0.89
C PRO A 130 -2.05 1.29 -1.86
N THR A 131 -2.88 2.34 -1.88
CA THR A 131 -2.73 3.47 -2.82
C THR A 131 -1.51 4.31 -2.48
N LEU A 132 -1.23 4.50 -1.18
CA LEU A 132 0.02 5.13 -0.72
C LEU A 132 1.25 4.33 -1.19
N HIS A 133 1.24 3.00 -1.00
CA HIS A 133 2.36 2.16 -1.42
C HIS A 133 2.51 2.08 -2.94
N ALA A 134 1.40 2.03 -3.69
CA ALA A 134 1.43 2.12 -5.15
C ALA A 134 2.06 3.45 -5.62
N ARG A 135 1.75 4.57 -4.96
CA ARG A 135 2.37 5.88 -5.24
C ARG A 135 3.86 5.87 -4.97
N CYS A 136 4.29 5.29 -3.85
CA CYS A 136 5.70 5.20 -3.49
C CYS A 136 6.48 4.31 -4.45
N LEU A 137 5.94 3.14 -4.80
CA LEU A 137 6.55 2.21 -5.76
C LEU A 137 6.63 2.82 -7.17
N ALA A 138 5.61 3.57 -7.59
CA ALA A 138 5.63 4.31 -8.84
C ALA A 138 6.65 5.47 -8.84
N ALA A 139 7.00 6.01 -7.67
CA ALA A 139 7.98 7.08 -7.55
C ALA A 139 9.43 6.56 -7.52
N CYS A 140 9.70 5.48 -6.80
CA CYS A 140 11.03 4.88 -6.76
C CYS A 140 11.31 3.91 -7.92
N LEU A 141 10.29 3.46 -8.65
CA LEU A 141 10.39 2.64 -9.87
C LEU A 141 11.39 1.47 -9.77
N PRO A 142 11.19 0.47 -8.89
CA PRO A 142 12.03 -0.73 -8.91
C PRO A 142 11.98 -1.41 -10.27
N THR A 143 13.13 -1.79 -10.83
CA THR A 143 13.26 -2.38 -12.16
C THR A 143 13.93 -3.75 -12.11
N THR A 144 13.74 -4.53 -13.17
CA THR A 144 14.26 -5.90 -13.27
C THR A 144 15.78 -5.95 -13.09
N GLY A 145 16.26 -6.83 -12.21
CA GLY A 145 17.69 -7.01 -11.92
C GLY A 145 18.21 -6.18 -10.75
N GLU A 146 17.42 -5.24 -10.21
CA GLU A 146 17.85 -4.41 -9.10
C GLU A 146 17.93 -5.16 -7.76
N THR A 147 18.80 -4.66 -6.88
CA THR A 147 18.86 -5.07 -5.48
C THR A 147 18.07 -4.10 -4.61
N VAL A 148 17.13 -4.63 -3.84
CA VAL A 148 16.26 -3.86 -2.95
C VAL A 148 16.54 -4.22 -1.50
N ILE A 149 16.62 -3.20 -0.63
CA ILE A 149 16.48 -3.38 0.81
C ILE A 149 15.07 -2.95 1.20
N HIS A 150 14.35 -3.81 1.90
CA HIS A 150 13.03 -3.49 2.46
C HIS A 150 13.11 -3.45 3.98
N VAL A 151 12.71 -2.34 4.60
CA VAL A 151 12.73 -2.14 6.05
C VAL A 151 11.30 -2.12 6.59
N GLY A 152 10.98 -3.03 7.52
CA GLY A 152 9.61 -3.21 8.03
C GLY A 152 8.79 -4.12 7.13
N ALA A 153 9.26 -5.36 6.96
CA ALA A 153 8.63 -6.33 6.05
C ALA A 153 7.19 -6.72 6.45
N GLY A 154 6.83 -6.54 7.72
CA GLY A 154 5.57 -6.99 8.30
C GLY A 154 5.42 -8.49 8.08
N THR A 155 4.31 -8.90 7.44
CA THR A 155 4.08 -10.29 7.03
C THR A 155 4.51 -10.60 5.59
N GLY A 156 5.14 -9.66 4.88
CA GLY A 156 5.81 -9.89 3.60
C GLY A 156 5.10 -9.41 2.34
N TYR A 157 3.89 -8.84 2.42
CA TYR A 157 3.12 -8.46 1.22
C TYR A 157 3.87 -7.52 0.27
N TYR A 158 4.41 -6.40 0.77
CA TYR A 158 5.18 -5.48 -0.06
C TYR A 158 6.56 -6.02 -0.42
N THR A 159 7.14 -6.91 0.38
CA THR A 159 8.36 -7.64 0.00
C THR A 159 8.13 -8.48 -1.26
N ALA A 160 7.00 -9.18 -1.33
CA ALA A 160 6.65 -9.99 -2.49
C ALA A 160 6.38 -9.14 -3.74
N ILE A 161 5.73 -7.98 -3.58
CA ILE A 161 5.55 -7.01 -4.68
C ILE A 161 6.91 -6.50 -5.18
N LEU A 162 7.81 -6.11 -4.28
CA LEU A 162 9.18 -5.70 -4.63
C LEU A 162 9.92 -6.82 -5.37
N ALA A 163 9.82 -8.06 -4.88
CA ALA A 163 10.45 -9.23 -5.49
C ALA A 163 9.92 -9.54 -6.89
N ALA A 164 8.61 -9.33 -7.13
CA ALA A 164 7.99 -9.46 -8.44
C ALA A 164 8.49 -8.38 -9.40
N LEU A 165 8.58 -7.12 -8.96
CA LEU A 165 9.03 -5.99 -9.78
C LEU A 165 10.48 -6.13 -10.24
N VAL A 166 11.39 -6.55 -9.34
CA VAL A 166 12.80 -6.75 -9.69
C VAL A 166 13.07 -8.07 -10.40
N GLY A 167 12.08 -8.96 -10.44
CA GLY A 167 12.15 -10.25 -11.13
C GLY A 167 13.20 -11.20 -10.57
N ILE A 168 13.34 -12.36 -11.20
CA ILE A 168 14.22 -13.45 -10.72
C ILE A 168 15.71 -13.11 -10.81
N THR A 169 16.08 -12.09 -11.58
CA THR A 169 17.46 -11.60 -11.70
C THR A 169 17.80 -10.53 -10.66
N GLY A 170 16.80 -9.92 -10.02
CA GLY A 170 16.98 -9.00 -8.91
C GLY A 170 16.94 -9.73 -7.57
N ASN A 171 17.15 -8.99 -6.48
CA ASN A 171 17.15 -9.55 -5.12
C ASN A 171 16.50 -8.59 -4.13
N VAL A 172 15.80 -9.11 -3.13
CA VAL A 172 15.25 -8.33 -2.02
C VAL A 172 15.81 -8.81 -0.70
N VAL A 173 16.45 -7.91 0.06
CA VAL A 173 16.86 -8.15 1.44
C VAL A 173 15.87 -7.42 2.35
N ALA A 174 14.99 -8.18 2.99
CA ALA A 174 13.92 -7.65 3.84
C ALA A 174 14.30 -7.76 5.32
N TYR A 175 14.03 -6.71 6.08
CA TYR A 175 14.26 -6.63 7.53
C TYR A 175 12.93 -6.48 8.25
N GLU A 176 12.74 -7.27 9.31
CA GLU A 176 11.60 -7.15 10.23
C GLU A 176 12.10 -7.32 11.67
N ILE A 177 11.78 -6.36 12.53
CA ILE A 177 12.25 -6.32 13.91
C ILE A 177 11.35 -7.14 14.84
N GLU A 178 10.05 -7.20 14.55
CA GLU A 178 9.07 -7.94 15.34
C GLU A 178 9.16 -9.43 15.00
N VAL A 179 9.61 -10.23 15.98
CA VAL A 179 9.90 -11.66 15.78
C VAL A 179 8.70 -12.44 15.25
N ASP A 180 7.50 -12.17 15.77
CA ASP A 180 6.28 -12.86 15.33
C ASP A 180 5.89 -12.50 13.89
N LEU A 181 6.06 -11.23 13.51
CA LEU A 181 5.84 -10.79 12.12
C LEU A 181 6.87 -11.42 11.19
N ALA A 182 8.15 -11.41 11.60
CA ALA A 182 9.24 -11.98 10.83
C ALA A 182 9.07 -13.51 10.62
N ASN A 183 8.59 -14.23 11.63
CA ASN A 183 8.29 -15.66 11.50
C ASN A 183 7.19 -15.91 10.47
N ARG A 184 6.10 -15.12 10.50
CA ARG A 184 5.04 -15.20 9.49
C ARG A 184 5.55 -14.83 8.09
N ALA A 185 6.34 -13.76 7.98
CA ALA A 185 6.96 -13.37 6.72
C ALA A 185 7.88 -14.46 6.16
N THR A 186 8.64 -15.15 7.01
CA THR A 186 9.52 -16.26 6.58
C THR A 186 8.72 -17.34 5.87
N VAL A 187 7.61 -17.77 6.48
CA VAL A 187 6.71 -18.77 5.88
C VAL A 187 6.06 -18.21 4.61
N ASN A 188 5.52 -16.99 4.66
CA ASN A 188 4.80 -16.41 3.53
C ASN A 188 5.70 -16.22 2.29
N LEU A 189 6.99 -15.94 2.49
CA LEU A 189 7.96 -15.62 1.44
C LEU A 189 8.80 -16.84 1.01
N GLU A 190 8.62 -18.02 1.60
CA GLU A 190 9.47 -19.20 1.36
C GLU A 190 9.54 -19.64 -0.12
N HIS A 191 8.50 -19.32 -0.88
CA HIS A 191 8.38 -19.64 -2.29
C HIS A 191 9.16 -18.69 -3.20
N LEU A 192 9.72 -17.59 -2.66
CA LEU A 192 10.43 -16.57 -3.42
C LEU A 192 11.95 -16.72 -3.23
N ALA A 193 12.60 -17.38 -4.20
CA ALA A 193 14.04 -17.64 -4.15
C ALA A 193 14.92 -16.37 -4.17
N ASN A 194 14.40 -15.25 -4.67
CA ASN A 194 15.09 -13.96 -4.74
C ASN A 194 14.85 -13.06 -3.51
N VAL A 195 14.29 -13.61 -2.42
CA VAL A 195 14.05 -12.89 -1.16
C VAL A 195 14.89 -13.47 -0.03
N LYS A 196 15.60 -12.60 0.69
CA LYS A 196 16.27 -12.92 1.94
C LYS A 196 15.64 -12.10 3.07
N LEU A 197 14.96 -12.78 3.99
CA LEU A 197 14.46 -12.15 5.22
C LEU A 197 15.51 -12.19 6.33
N ILE A 198 15.66 -11.09 7.05
CA ILE A 198 16.52 -10.93 8.22
C ILE A 198 15.65 -10.46 9.38
N VAL A 199 15.63 -11.25 10.47
CA VAL A 199 14.99 -10.84 11.73
C VAL A 199 15.92 -9.87 12.43
N GLY A 200 15.53 -8.60 12.53
CA GLY A 200 16.32 -7.54 13.15
C GLY A 200 16.11 -6.17 12.51
N SER A 201 16.83 -5.19 13.06
CA SER A 201 16.71 -3.81 12.62
C SER A 201 17.66 -3.47 11.48
N ALA A 202 17.13 -2.82 10.44
CA ALA A 202 17.93 -2.18 9.40
C ALA A 202 18.51 -0.81 9.82
N SER A 203 18.14 -0.26 10.98
CA SER A 203 18.70 1.01 11.47
C SER A 203 20.11 0.85 12.06
N SER A 204 20.43 -0.34 12.59
CA SER A 204 21.73 -0.66 13.19
C SER A 204 22.57 -1.69 12.42
N ALA A 205 21.99 -2.30 11.38
CA ALA A 205 22.68 -3.30 10.57
C ALA A 205 23.68 -2.67 9.58
N ALA A 206 24.73 -3.42 9.26
CA ALA A 206 25.55 -3.16 8.08
C ALA A 206 24.76 -3.58 6.83
N LEU A 207 24.21 -2.59 6.13
CA LEU A 207 23.39 -2.83 4.95
C LEU A 207 24.27 -3.15 3.72
N PRO A 208 23.86 -4.11 2.86
CA PRO A 208 24.51 -4.29 1.57
C PRO A 208 24.25 -3.09 0.66
N SER A 209 25.03 -2.95 -0.40
CA SER A 209 24.73 -1.97 -1.44
C SER A 209 23.41 -2.30 -2.13
N ALA A 210 22.59 -1.28 -2.41
CA ALA A 210 21.25 -1.44 -2.97
C ALA A 210 20.89 -0.34 -3.98
N ASP A 211 20.10 -0.70 -4.97
CA ASP A 211 19.55 0.23 -5.95
C ASP A 211 18.27 0.90 -5.41
N VAL A 212 17.50 0.17 -4.59
CA VAL A 212 16.32 0.70 -3.90
C VAL A 212 16.41 0.39 -2.41
N ILE A 213 16.11 1.38 -1.57
CA ILE A 213 15.80 1.17 -0.16
C ILE A 213 14.36 1.63 0.06
N TYR A 214 13.50 0.71 0.44
CA TYR A 214 12.07 0.93 0.66
C TYR A 214 11.77 0.73 2.15
N VAL A 215 11.23 1.76 2.81
CA VAL A 215 11.03 1.76 4.27
C VAL A 215 9.56 1.91 4.61
N ASN A 216 9.06 1.03 5.47
CA ASN A 216 7.67 0.93 5.93
C ASN A 216 7.50 1.30 7.41
N ALA A 217 8.35 2.19 7.92
CA ALA A 217 8.24 2.77 9.26
C ALA A 217 8.83 4.18 9.26
N GLY A 218 8.20 5.11 9.97
CA GLY A 218 8.54 6.53 9.94
C GLY A 218 9.85 6.82 10.67
N ALA A 219 10.75 7.56 10.04
CA ALA A 219 12.00 8.03 10.65
C ALA A 219 11.96 9.56 10.81
N THR A 220 12.61 10.06 11.85
CA THR A 220 12.73 11.52 12.09
C THR A 220 13.85 12.17 11.29
N HIS A 221 14.66 11.36 10.61
CA HIS A 221 15.79 11.82 9.81
C HIS A 221 16.23 10.69 8.87
N PRO A 222 16.89 11.01 7.75
CA PRO A 222 17.55 10.00 6.95
C PRO A 222 18.74 9.42 7.72
N LEU A 223 18.82 8.09 7.81
CA LEU A 223 19.98 7.43 8.41
C LEU A 223 21.18 7.42 7.46
N ASP A 224 22.35 7.72 8.00
CA ASP A 224 23.61 7.66 7.25
C ASP A 224 23.84 6.26 6.64
N SER A 225 23.52 5.20 7.39
CA SER A 225 23.65 3.82 6.93
C SER A 225 22.77 3.51 5.71
N TRP A 226 21.59 4.13 5.60
CA TRP A 226 20.72 3.98 4.43
C TRP A 226 21.28 4.73 3.24
N LEU A 227 21.72 5.98 3.45
CA LEU A 227 22.31 6.81 2.39
C LEU A 227 23.63 6.24 1.86
N ASP A 228 24.45 5.65 2.74
CA ASP A 228 25.73 5.02 2.41
C ASP A 228 25.55 3.75 1.59
N ALA A 229 24.48 2.99 1.85
CA ALA A 229 24.13 1.76 1.16
C ALA A 229 23.59 1.96 -0.26
N LEU A 230 23.10 3.16 -0.61
CA LEU A 230 22.58 3.40 -1.96
C LEU A 230 23.67 3.30 -3.02
N ASN A 231 23.43 2.63 -4.14
CA ASN A 231 24.25 2.77 -5.33
C ASN A 231 24.11 4.17 -5.95
N VAL A 232 25.05 4.59 -6.80
CA VAL A 232 24.84 5.78 -7.65
C VAL A 232 23.64 5.53 -8.55
N GLY A 233 22.71 6.49 -8.61
CA GLY A 233 21.39 6.33 -9.24
C GLY A 233 20.36 5.63 -8.35
N GLY A 234 20.77 5.10 -7.20
CA GLY A 234 19.89 4.42 -6.25
C GLY A 234 18.90 5.36 -5.57
N ARG A 235 17.77 4.81 -5.14
CA ARG A 235 16.63 5.54 -4.59
C ARG A 235 16.28 5.02 -3.19
N LEU A 236 16.25 5.91 -2.21
CA LEU A 236 15.66 5.66 -0.90
C LEU A 236 14.28 6.30 -0.87
N ILE A 237 13.26 5.53 -0.49
CA ILE A 237 11.93 6.06 -0.18
C ILE A 237 11.52 5.63 1.22
N PHE A 238 11.21 6.61 2.05
CA PHE A 238 10.85 6.38 3.45
C PHE A 238 9.89 7.46 3.97
N PRO A 239 9.10 7.16 5.00
CA PRO A 239 8.32 8.18 5.68
C PRO A 239 9.27 9.01 6.56
N LEU A 240 9.46 10.28 6.20
CA LEU A 240 10.09 11.27 7.06
C LEU A 240 8.99 11.91 7.90
N THR A 241 8.89 11.50 9.16
CA THR A 241 7.79 11.86 10.08
C THR A 241 8.34 12.40 11.39
N SER A 242 7.57 13.24 12.06
CA SER A 242 7.81 13.50 13.48
C SER A 242 7.56 12.22 14.30
N SER A 243 7.92 12.24 15.58
CA SER A 243 7.68 11.13 16.50
C SER A 243 6.19 10.89 16.79
N GLU A 244 5.33 11.87 16.48
CA GLU A 244 3.86 11.72 16.48
C GLU A 244 3.35 10.96 15.24
N GLY A 245 4.26 10.49 14.38
CA GLY A 245 3.97 9.63 13.24
C GLY A 245 3.48 10.36 11.99
N SER A 246 3.33 11.68 12.02
CA SER A 246 2.86 12.49 10.89
C SER A 246 4.01 13.11 10.11
N GLY A 247 3.91 13.13 8.78
CA GLY A 247 4.91 13.76 7.91
C GLY A 247 4.67 13.43 6.44
N GLY A 248 5.73 13.09 5.70
CA GLY A 248 5.62 12.77 4.28
C GLY A 248 6.54 11.66 3.83
N MET A 249 6.19 11.03 2.72
CA MET A 249 7.06 10.06 2.04
C MET A 249 8.13 10.83 1.26
N LEU A 250 9.37 10.77 1.71
CA LEU A 250 10.51 11.42 1.07
C LEU A 250 11.19 10.43 0.13
N LEU A 251 11.30 10.79 -1.14
CA LEU A 251 12.16 10.13 -2.12
C LEU A 251 13.51 10.84 -2.14
N VAL A 252 14.59 10.08 -2.05
CA VAL A 252 15.98 10.54 -2.12
C VAL A 252 16.69 9.75 -3.21
N THR A 253 17.32 10.44 -4.16
CA THR A 253 18.08 9.82 -5.25
C THR A 253 19.55 10.18 -5.13
N ARG A 254 20.41 9.15 -5.10
CA ARG A 254 21.87 9.31 -5.00
C ARG A 254 22.48 9.70 -6.34
N GLY A 255 23.13 10.86 -6.39
CA GLY A 255 23.99 11.27 -7.49
C GLY A 255 25.42 10.74 -7.33
N ASN A 256 26.39 11.44 -7.90
CA ASN A 256 27.82 11.10 -7.71
C ASN A 256 28.36 11.55 -6.35
N SER A 257 27.70 12.50 -5.69
CA SER A 257 28.06 12.96 -4.35
C SER A 257 27.61 11.95 -3.28
N SER A 258 28.39 11.83 -2.22
CA SER A 258 28.01 11.11 -0.99
C SER A 258 27.38 12.04 0.05
N GLU A 259 27.26 13.34 -0.20
CA GLU A 259 26.79 14.33 0.78
C GLU A 259 25.55 15.10 0.31
N ILE A 260 25.33 15.16 -1.00
CA ILE A 260 24.25 15.92 -1.64
C ILE A 260 23.43 14.97 -2.52
N TYR A 261 22.11 14.98 -2.33
CA TYR A 261 21.16 14.08 -2.96
C TYR A 261 20.00 14.88 -3.56
N ALA A 262 19.44 14.44 -4.68
CA ALA A 262 18.13 14.92 -5.10
C ALA A 262 17.09 14.39 -4.11
N ALA A 263 16.14 15.22 -3.69
CA ALA A 263 15.12 14.80 -2.73
C ALA A 263 13.79 15.51 -2.99
N SER A 264 12.68 14.79 -2.89
CA SER A 264 11.35 15.36 -3.01
C SER A 264 10.32 14.54 -2.25
N PHE A 265 9.33 15.21 -1.68
CA PHE A 265 8.19 14.51 -1.09
C PHE A 265 7.24 14.02 -2.17
N VAL A 266 6.73 12.79 -2.03
CA VAL A 266 5.77 12.19 -2.98
C VAL A 266 4.32 12.27 -2.49
N SER A 267 4.13 12.33 -1.16
CA SER A 267 2.85 12.53 -0.49
C SER A 267 3.02 12.87 0.99
N TRP A 268 1.96 13.35 1.61
CA TRP A 268 1.77 13.25 3.05
C TRP A 268 1.63 11.78 3.47
N ALA A 269 1.98 11.48 4.72
CA ALA A 269 1.91 10.13 5.28
C ALA A 269 1.82 10.13 6.82
N GLY A 270 1.22 9.05 7.33
CA GLY A 270 1.22 8.69 8.74
C GLY A 270 1.78 7.28 8.91
N PHE A 271 2.78 7.09 9.77
CA PHE A 271 3.41 5.78 10.00
C PHE A 271 3.73 5.53 11.47
N ILE A 272 3.78 4.26 11.85
CA ILE A 272 4.40 3.82 13.10
C ILE A 272 5.89 4.23 13.12
N PRO A 273 6.48 4.51 14.29
CA PRO A 273 7.88 4.92 14.37
C PRO A 273 8.82 3.77 14.00
N CYS A 274 9.85 4.07 13.22
CA CYS A 274 10.97 3.18 12.95
C CYS A 274 11.89 3.14 14.17
N ILE A 275 11.93 2.00 14.85
CA ILE A 275 12.76 1.80 16.03
C ILE A 275 14.25 1.97 15.66
N GLY A 276 14.93 2.84 16.41
CA GLY A 276 16.33 3.21 16.16
C GLY A 276 16.54 4.29 15.10
N ALA A 277 15.47 4.90 14.57
CA ALA A 277 15.52 6.06 13.66
C ALA A 277 14.70 7.26 14.18
N GLN A 278 14.56 7.39 15.50
CA GLN A 278 13.85 8.47 16.20
C GLN A 278 14.84 9.36 16.97
N ASP A 279 14.64 10.68 16.91
CA ASP A 279 15.39 11.68 17.70
C ASP A 279 14.48 12.88 17.98
N ASP A 280 14.34 13.28 19.25
CA ASP A 280 13.41 14.33 19.69
C ASP A 280 13.70 15.69 19.06
N PHE A 281 14.98 16.03 18.86
CA PHE A 281 15.35 17.29 18.24
C PHE A 281 14.97 17.29 16.76
N ASN A 282 15.32 16.23 16.03
CA ASN A 282 14.95 16.07 14.62
C ASN A 282 13.41 16.05 14.45
N SER A 283 12.70 15.43 15.38
CA SER A 283 11.24 15.44 15.45
C SER A 283 10.67 16.86 15.58
N GLY A 284 11.20 17.66 16.50
CA GLY A 284 10.78 19.04 16.71
C GLY A 284 10.97 19.93 15.46
N VAL A 285 12.16 19.93 14.88
CA VAL A 285 12.44 20.75 13.68
C VAL A 285 11.66 20.30 12.45
N LEU A 286 11.30 19.01 12.37
CA LEU A 286 10.42 18.49 11.33
C LEU A 286 8.98 18.97 11.50
N SER A 287 8.43 18.88 12.72
CA SER A 287 7.08 19.37 13.02
C SER A 287 6.93 20.85 12.65
N ASP A 288 7.88 21.69 13.08
CA ASP A 288 7.89 23.12 12.75
C ASP A 288 7.93 23.35 11.22
N ALA A 289 8.72 22.56 10.49
CA ALA A 289 8.83 22.67 9.04
C ALA A 289 7.54 22.24 8.32
N PHE A 290 6.91 21.14 8.73
CA PHE A 290 5.66 20.66 8.15
C PHE A 290 4.49 21.63 8.40
N GLU A 291 4.47 22.33 9.54
CA GLU A 291 3.45 23.33 9.85
C GLU A 291 3.62 24.64 9.06
N SER A 292 4.86 25.04 8.81
CA SER A 292 5.16 26.38 8.28
C SER A 292 5.54 26.42 6.80
N LYS A 293 5.86 25.27 6.18
CA LYS A 293 6.40 25.21 4.81
C LYS A 293 5.69 24.16 3.96
N SER A 294 5.66 24.40 2.65
CA SER A 294 5.18 23.41 1.69
C SER A 294 6.20 22.28 1.52
N ILE A 295 5.76 21.02 1.66
CA ILE A 295 6.60 19.84 1.40
C ILE A 295 7.06 19.77 -0.06
N TRP A 296 6.28 20.34 -0.99
CA TRP A 296 6.57 20.33 -2.42
C TRP A 296 7.71 21.27 -2.82
N ALA A 297 8.19 22.10 -1.89
CA ALA A 297 9.33 22.98 -2.13
C ALA A 297 10.69 22.26 -1.98
N VAL A 298 10.71 21.07 -1.38
CA VAL A 298 11.95 20.31 -1.17
C VAL A 298 12.49 19.77 -2.49
N LYS A 299 13.79 19.96 -2.69
CA LYS A 299 14.51 19.58 -3.93
C LYS A 299 15.79 18.81 -3.70
N SER A 300 16.45 19.00 -2.55
CA SER A 300 17.67 18.27 -2.22
C SER A 300 17.80 17.97 -0.74
N LEU A 301 18.53 16.92 -0.45
CA LEU A 301 18.96 16.50 0.88
C LEU A 301 20.48 16.64 0.96
N HIS A 302 20.94 17.24 2.06
CA HIS A 302 22.35 17.47 2.35
C HIS A 302 22.68 16.84 3.69
N ARG A 303 23.89 16.31 3.83
CA ARG A 303 24.40 15.79 5.12
C ARG A 303 25.86 16.17 5.34
N LYS A 304 26.27 16.19 6.60
CA LYS A 304 27.67 16.42 7.05
C LYS A 304 28.26 17.76 6.59
N MET A 305 27.41 18.70 6.22
CA MET A 305 27.80 20.04 5.78
C MET A 305 26.88 21.11 6.38
N PRO A 306 27.36 22.36 6.56
CA PRO A 306 26.53 23.46 7.05
C PRO A 306 25.35 23.74 6.11
N SER A 307 24.21 24.13 6.68
CA SER A 307 23.06 24.63 5.93
C SER A 307 23.28 26.06 5.44
N ASP A 308 22.57 26.45 4.40
CA ASP A 308 22.54 27.83 3.89
C ASP A 308 21.12 28.44 3.90
N HIS A 309 20.97 29.57 3.22
CA HIS A 309 19.71 30.30 3.12
C HIS A 309 18.58 29.55 2.37
N THR A 310 18.89 28.45 1.68
CA THR A 310 17.91 27.64 0.93
C THR A 310 17.25 26.57 1.80
N ALA A 311 17.65 26.45 3.08
CA ALA A 311 17.21 25.41 3.98
C ALA A 311 15.68 25.39 4.22
N TRP A 312 15.10 24.25 3.91
CA TRP A 312 13.72 23.90 4.22
C TRP A 312 13.58 23.35 5.65
N CYS A 313 14.43 22.43 6.08
CA CYS A 313 14.49 21.93 7.46
C CYS A 313 15.94 21.61 7.81
N VAL A 314 16.38 21.92 9.04
CA VAL A 314 17.75 21.69 9.50
C VAL A 314 17.73 20.80 10.73
N GLY A 315 18.17 19.56 10.57
CA GLY A 315 18.32 18.58 11.65
C GLY A 315 19.77 18.42 12.09
N LYS A 316 20.02 17.43 12.95
CA LYS A 316 21.37 17.06 13.41
C LYS A 316 22.14 16.37 12.29
N GLY A 317 23.04 17.10 11.64
CA GLY A 317 23.96 16.55 10.63
C GLY A 317 23.34 16.35 9.25
N TRP A 318 22.09 16.79 9.04
CA TRP A 318 21.38 16.76 7.77
C TRP A 318 20.48 17.97 7.62
N TRP A 319 20.15 18.34 6.39
CA TRP A 319 19.15 19.37 6.12
C TRP A 319 18.52 19.16 4.73
N LEU A 320 17.25 19.55 4.60
CA LEU A 320 16.56 19.61 3.31
C LEU A 320 16.64 21.02 2.76
N SER A 321 16.74 21.15 1.45
CA SER A 321 16.87 22.42 0.73
C SER A 321 15.76 22.57 -0.31
N THR A 322 15.45 23.83 -0.61
CA THR A 322 14.58 24.22 -1.73
C THR A 322 15.34 24.42 -3.05
N ALA A 323 16.67 24.28 -3.04
CA ALA A 323 17.53 24.35 -4.21
C ALA A 323 17.85 22.96 -4.78
N GLU A 324 18.16 22.91 -6.07
CA GLU A 324 18.60 21.68 -6.75
C GLU A 324 19.93 21.17 -6.15
N PRO A 325 20.20 19.85 -6.21
CA PRO A 325 21.48 19.31 -5.78
C PRO A 325 22.59 19.76 -6.74
N THR A 326 23.53 20.59 -6.27
CA THR A 326 24.71 21.05 -7.02
C THR A 326 26.00 20.48 -6.47
#